data_AF-A0A1Z4R358-F1
#
_entry.id   AF-A0A1Z4R358-F1
#
_cell.length_a   1.000
_cell.length_b   1.000
_cell.length_c   1.000
_cell.angle_alpha   90.00
_cell.angle_beta   90.00
_cell.angle_gamma   90.00
#
_symmetry.space_group_name_H-M   'P 1'
#
loop_
_entity.id
_entity.type
_entity.pdbx_description
1 polymer ?
#
loop_
_entity_poly.entity_id
_entity_poly.type
_entity_poly.pdbx_seq_one_letter_code
_entity_poly.pdbx_strand_id
1 'polypeptide(L)'
;MARKNSLREVKGLKGSKNQEVFAYSDYWEVWEQIGEDDSDPDSWQFLADGLLSDCIEAVSPTISMQLDMQLMRERSQQPQHTDFLEELLQRVQKRQAEIRKECLTKGEYKKDGWHMRSQHTREQCEYMAQNGYPVINQVEGS
;
A
#
# COMPACT_ATOMS: atom_id res chain seq x y z
N MET A 1 7.23 33.70 50.88
CA MET A 1 7.07 33.76 49.41
C MET A 1 7.19 32.35 48.85
N ALA A 2 6.08 31.70 48.51
CA ALA A 2 6.07 30.32 48.02
C ALA A 2 6.29 30.32 46.50
N ARG A 3 7.38 29.69 46.05
CA ARG A 3 7.68 29.48 44.62
C ARG A 3 6.69 28.46 44.05
N LYS A 4 5.83 28.91 43.14
CA LYS A 4 4.90 28.06 42.39
C LYS A 4 5.72 27.16 41.46
N ASN A 5 5.77 25.86 41.75
CA ASN A 5 6.20 24.85 40.80
C ASN A 5 5.15 24.75 39.70
N SER A 6 5.44 25.37 38.55
CA SER A 6 4.71 25.15 37.31
C SER A 6 5.14 23.78 36.77
N LEU A 7 4.45 22.73 37.24
CA LEU A 7 4.44 21.44 36.57
C LEU A 7 3.90 21.72 35.16
N ARG A 8 4.81 21.77 34.18
CA ARG A 8 4.47 21.79 32.77
C ARG A 8 3.54 20.61 32.53
N GLU A 9 2.28 20.90 32.20
CA GLU A 9 1.42 19.94 31.54
C GLU A 9 2.21 19.39 30.36
N VAL A 10 2.53 18.11 30.44
CA VAL A 10 2.97 17.34 29.28
C VAL A 10 1.78 17.42 28.34
N LYS A 11 1.84 18.35 27.39
CA LYS A 11 0.92 18.37 26.25
C LYS A 11 1.00 16.97 25.68
N GLY A 12 -0.01 16.14 25.96
CA GLY A 12 -0.24 14.93 25.22
C GLY A 12 -0.15 15.34 23.76
N LEU A 13 0.88 14.84 23.08
CA LEU A 13 0.98 14.93 21.64
C LEU A 13 -0.35 14.34 21.17
N LYS A 14 -1.28 15.22 20.81
CA LYS A 14 -2.51 14.87 20.10
C LYS A 14 -1.98 14.12 18.90
N GLY A 15 -2.07 12.79 18.98
CA GLY A 15 -1.68 11.92 17.89
C GLY A 15 -2.36 12.48 16.66
N SER A 16 -1.55 12.95 15.70
CA SER A 16 -1.99 12.99 14.32
C SER A 16 -2.67 11.65 14.12
N LYS A 17 -3.94 11.65 13.71
CA LYS A 17 -4.63 10.46 13.26
C LYS A 17 -3.72 9.88 12.16
N ASN A 18 -2.81 8.98 12.52
CA ASN A 18 -1.89 8.37 11.58
C ASN A 18 -2.78 7.52 10.71
N GLN A 19 -3.19 8.10 9.58
CA GLN A 19 -4.00 7.43 8.57
C GLN A 19 -3.24 6.20 8.05
N GLU A 20 -1.91 6.24 8.11
CA GLU A 20 -0.99 5.21 7.63
C GLU A 20 -0.35 4.44 8.79
N VAL A 21 -1.17 3.66 9.52
CA VAL A 21 -0.69 2.86 10.65
C VAL A 21 0.41 1.88 10.24
N PHE A 22 0.34 1.33 9.03
CA PHE A 22 1.28 0.32 8.54
C PHE A 22 2.53 0.91 7.88
N ALA A 23 2.75 2.23 7.93
CA ALA A 23 4.00 2.84 7.47
C ALA A 23 5.24 2.37 8.24
N TYR A 24 5.03 1.79 9.43
CA TYR A 24 6.06 1.19 10.27
C TYR A 24 6.30 -0.30 9.98
N SER A 25 5.49 -0.94 9.12
CA SER A 25 5.70 -2.35 8.78
C SER A 25 6.87 -2.50 7.81
N ASP A 26 7.92 -3.23 8.21
CA ASP A 26 9.08 -3.57 7.37
C ASP A 26 8.88 -4.79 6.49
N TYR A 27 7.78 -5.54 6.65
CA TYR A 27 7.66 -6.83 6.02
C TYR A 27 6.24 -7.09 5.50
N TRP A 28 6.20 -7.30 4.19
CA TRP A 28 5.01 -7.49 3.38
C TRP A 28 5.13 -8.78 2.58
N GLU A 29 4.00 -9.38 2.28
CA GLU A 29 3.89 -10.53 1.38
C GLU A 29 2.91 -10.22 0.25
N VAL A 30 3.17 -10.80 -0.92
CA VAL A 30 2.29 -10.82 -2.07
C VAL A 30 1.97 -12.25 -2.45
N TRP A 31 0.69 -12.49 -2.68
CA TRP A 31 0.13 -13.77 -3.08
C TRP A 31 -0.69 -13.57 -4.36
N GLU A 32 -0.60 -14.50 -5.30
CA GLU A 32 -1.40 -14.55 -6.52
C GLU A 32 -2.36 -15.73 -6.43
N GLN A 33 -3.60 -15.52 -6.87
CA GLN A 33 -4.62 -16.54 -6.94
C GLN A 33 -4.48 -17.32 -8.26
N ILE A 34 -4.22 -18.62 -8.17
CA ILE A 34 -4.26 -19.57 -9.26
C ILE A 34 -5.64 -20.23 -9.32
N GLY A 35 -6.38 -19.97 -10.40
CA GLY A 35 -7.69 -20.57 -10.65
C GLY A 35 -8.85 -19.67 -10.26
N GLU A 36 -10.07 -20.21 -10.31
CA GLU A 36 -11.31 -19.43 -10.17
C GLU A 36 -11.91 -19.48 -8.76
N ASP A 37 -11.45 -20.38 -7.88
CA ASP A 37 -12.00 -20.54 -6.53
C ASP A 37 -11.15 -19.82 -5.47
N ASP A 38 -11.71 -18.74 -4.91
CA ASP A 38 -11.12 -17.91 -3.85
C ASP A 38 -11.24 -18.57 -2.46
N SER A 39 -11.95 -19.69 -2.39
CA SER A 39 -12.21 -20.45 -1.16
C SER A 39 -11.20 -21.57 -0.93
N ASP A 40 -10.47 -21.98 -1.97
CA ASP A 40 -9.47 -23.03 -1.88
C ASP A 40 -8.15 -22.44 -1.34
N PRO A 41 -7.69 -22.82 -0.14
CA PRO A 41 -6.41 -22.35 0.37
C PRO A 41 -5.22 -22.74 -0.52
N ASP A 42 -5.35 -23.79 -1.32
CA ASP A 42 -4.32 -24.22 -2.28
C ASP A 42 -4.33 -23.39 -3.57
N SER A 43 -5.30 -22.47 -3.74
CA SER A 43 -5.36 -21.56 -4.88
C SER A 43 -4.47 -20.34 -4.73
N TRP A 44 -3.72 -20.18 -3.63
CA TRP A 44 -2.83 -19.03 -3.43
C TRP A 44 -1.36 -19.41 -3.59
N GLN A 45 -0.71 -18.81 -4.60
CA GLN A 45 0.72 -18.93 -4.83
C GLN A 45 1.45 -17.70 -4.28
N PHE A 46 2.50 -17.95 -3.52
CA PHE A 46 3.41 -16.90 -3.06
C PHE A 46 4.17 -16.29 -4.26
N LEU A 47 4.18 -14.96 -4.35
CA LEU A 47 4.79 -14.22 -5.45
C LEU A 47 6.07 -13.49 -5.02
N ALA A 48 6.01 -12.74 -3.91
CA ALA A 48 7.15 -11.99 -3.39
C ALA A 48 6.94 -11.59 -1.91
N ASP A 49 8.04 -11.28 -1.23
CA ASP A 49 8.10 -10.70 0.12
C ASP A 49 9.17 -9.60 0.22
N GLY A 50 9.10 -8.81 1.29
CA GLY A 50 10.10 -7.78 1.61
C GLY A 50 9.46 -6.45 1.98
N LEU A 51 10.04 -5.35 1.49
CA LEU A 51 9.45 -4.03 1.70
C LEU A 51 8.21 -3.85 0.83
N LEU A 52 7.35 -2.89 1.21
CA LEU A 52 6.16 -2.57 0.42
C LEU A 52 6.52 -2.13 -1.00
N SER A 53 7.65 -1.43 -1.18
CA SER A 53 8.16 -1.04 -2.49
C SER A 53 8.45 -2.26 -3.37
N ASP A 54 9.12 -3.26 -2.81
CA ASP A 54 9.60 -4.45 -3.52
C ASP A 54 8.39 -5.30 -3.93
N CYS A 55 7.42 -5.43 -3.01
CA CYS A 55 6.14 -6.08 -3.27
C CYS A 55 5.34 -5.38 -4.40
N ILE A 56 5.31 -4.04 -4.42
CA ILE A 56 4.65 -3.27 -5.49
C ILE A 56 5.38 -3.43 -6.82
N GLU A 57 6.71 -3.45 -6.81
CA GLU A 57 7.52 -3.68 -8.01
C GLU A 57 7.26 -5.07 -8.59
N ALA A 58 7.15 -6.09 -7.75
CA ALA A 58 6.86 -7.46 -8.17
C ALA A 58 5.51 -7.60 -8.90
N VAL A 59 4.48 -6.84 -8.49
CA VAL A 59 3.15 -6.85 -9.15
C VAL A 59 3.01 -5.81 -10.27
N SER A 60 4.00 -4.94 -10.45
CA SER A 60 3.98 -3.87 -11.46
C SER A 60 3.76 -4.38 -12.90
N PRO A 61 4.38 -5.51 -13.34
CA PRO A 61 4.11 -6.08 -14.66
C PRO A 61 2.64 -6.50 -14.82
N THR A 62 2.06 -7.12 -13.80
CA THR A 62 0.65 -7.57 -13.79
C THR A 62 -0.30 -6.38 -13.88
N ILE A 63 -0.07 -5.33 -13.09
CA ILE A 63 -0.83 -4.08 -13.15
C ILE A 63 -0.76 -3.45 -14.54
N SER A 64 0.44 -3.39 -15.11
CA SER A 64 0.67 -2.80 -16.43
C SER A 64 -0.07 -3.56 -17.52
N MET A 65 0.00 -4.91 -17.50
CA MET A 65 -0.71 -5.76 -18.45
C MET A 65 -2.24 -5.61 -18.34
N GLN A 66 -2.79 -5.60 -17.13
CA GLN A 66 -4.23 -5.43 -16.92
C GLN A 66 -4.73 -4.06 -17.43
N LEU A 67 -3.97 -3.00 -17.17
CA LEU A 67 -4.29 -1.66 -17.63
C LEU A 67 -4.13 -1.50 -19.16
N ASP A 68 -3.12 -2.13 -19.75
CA ASP A 68 -2.92 -2.17 -21.21
C ASP A 68 -4.12 -2.83 -21.91
N MET A 69 -4.54 -4.00 -21.43
CA MET A 69 -5.73 -4.69 -21.95
C MET A 69 -7.01 -3.85 -21.78
N GLN A 70 -7.15 -3.17 -20.64
CA GLN A 70 -8.29 -2.29 -20.38
C GLN A 70 -8.30 -1.10 -21.35
N LEU A 71 -7.17 -0.43 -21.54
CA LEU A 71 -7.03 0.71 -22.44
C LEU A 71 -7.26 0.34 -23.90
N MET A 72 -6.74 -0.80 -24.34
CA MET A 72 -6.98 -1.33 -25.69
C MET A 72 -8.48 -1.55 -25.94
N ARG A 73 -9.19 -2.12 -24.95
CA ARG A 73 -10.64 -2.28 -25.01
C ARG A 73 -11.37 -0.94 -25.07
N GLU A 74 -11.01 0.02 -24.22
CA GLU A 74 -11.60 1.37 -24.21
C GLU A 74 -11.42 2.07 -25.57
N ARG A 75 -10.22 2.01 -26.16
CA ARG A 75 -9.94 2.64 -27.46
C ARG A 75 -10.64 1.97 -28.63
N SER A 76 -10.79 0.65 -28.60
CA SER A 76 -11.57 -0.05 -29.63
C SER A 76 -13.04 0.39 -29.66
N GLN A 77 -13.56 0.85 -28.52
CA GLN A 77 -14.93 1.36 -28.40
C GLN A 77 -15.01 2.87 -28.68
N GLN A 78 -13.96 3.63 -28.34
CA GLN A 78 -13.91 5.07 -28.52
C GLN A 78 -12.48 5.52 -28.88
N PRO A 79 -12.17 5.71 -30.18
CA PRO A 79 -10.84 6.16 -30.60
C PRO A 79 -10.54 7.55 -30.03
N GLN A 80 -9.53 7.64 -29.17
CA GLN A 80 -9.02 8.91 -28.65
C GLN A 80 -7.67 9.25 -29.29
N HIS A 81 -7.38 10.55 -29.41
CA HIS A 81 -6.14 11.09 -29.96
C HIS A 81 -5.01 11.26 -28.92
N THR A 82 -5.08 10.58 -27.78
CA THR A 82 -4.05 10.63 -26.73
C THR A 82 -2.90 9.66 -27.04
N ASP A 83 -1.69 10.01 -26.60
CA ASP A 83 -0.56 9.07 -26.62
C ASP A 83 -0.86 7.90 -25.67
N PHE A 84 -0.89 6.69 -26.23
CA PHE A 84 -1.25 5.47 -25.51
C PHE A 84 -0.27 5.17 -24.38
N LEU A 85 1.02 5.36 -24.62
CA LEU A 85 2.07 5.01 -23.67
C LEU A 85 2.05 5.96 -22.48
N GLU A 86 1.84 7.25 -22.73
CA GLU A 86 1.74 8.26 -21.68
C GLU A 86 0.52 7.99 -20.78
N GLU A 87 -0.64 7.70 -21.38
CA GLU A 87 -1.86 7.37 -20.65
C GLU A 87 -1.70 6.10 -19.80
N LEU A 88 -1.10 5.05 -20.37
CA LEU A 88 -0.81 3.80 -19.65
C LEU A 88 0.09 4.06 -18.44
N LEU A 89 1.18 4.80 -18.63
CA LEU A 89 2.14 5.11 -17.57
C LEU A 89 1.49 5.90 -16.42
N GLN A 90 0.67 6.90 -16.74
CA GLN A 90 -0.08 7.66 -15.73
C GLN A 90 -1.06 6.76 -14.95
N ARG A 91 -1.78 5.85 -15.63
CA ARG A 91 -2.70 4.92 -14.96
C ARG A 91 -1.96 3.90 -14.08
N VAL A 92 -0.80 3.41 -14.51
CA VAL A 92 0.05 2.50 -13.71
C VAL A 92 0.52 3.20 -12.44
N GLN A 93 1.10 4.40 -12.54
CA GLN A 93 1.57 5.17 -11.39
C GLN A 93 0.43 5.47 -10.42
N LYS A 94 -0.75 5.86 -10.94
CA LYS A 94 -1.93 6.11 -10.13
C LYS A 94 -2.37 4.85 -9.39
N ARG A 95 -2.44 3.69 -10.08
CA ARG A 95 -2.84 2.43 -9.45
C ARG A 95 -1.85 1.99 -8.38
N GLN A 96 -0.54 2.13 -8.62
CA GLN A 96 0.50 1.85 -7.62
C GLN A 96 0.37 2.75 -6.39
N ALA A 97 0.08 4.03 -6.57
CA ALA A 97 -0.16 4.96 -5.47
C ALA A 97 -1.42 4.60 -4.66
N GLU A 98 -2.50 4.17 -5.33
CA GLU A 98 -3.71 3.67 -4.67
C GLU A 98 -3.42 2.42 -3.83
N ILE A 99 -2.72 1.43 -4.40
CA ILE A 99 -2.31 0.20 -3.70
C ILE A 99 -1.47 0.55 -2.48
N ARG A 100 -0.45 1.39 -2.64
CA ARG A 100 0.41 1.82 -1.54
C ARG A 100 -0.42 2.45 -0.42
N LYS A 101 -1.31 3.38 -0.76
CA LYS A 101 -2.16 4.05 0.22
C LYS A 101 -3.06 3.07 0.97
N GLU A 102 -3.68 2.12 0.26
CA GLU A 102 -4.52 1.10 0.89
C GLU A 102 -3.73 0.19 1.82
N CYS A 103 -2.57 -0.31 1.38
CA CYS A 103 -1.65 -1.07 2.22
C CYS A 103 -1.26 -0.29 3.48
N LEU A 104 -0.78 0.94 3.35
CA LEU A 104 -0.35 1.75 4.49
C LEU A 104 -1.48 2.05 5.49
N THR A 105 -2.72 2.14 5.01
CA THR A 105 -3.89 2.50 5.84
C THR A 105 -4.57 1.28 6.49
N LYS A 106 -4.72 0.18 5.74
CA LYS A 106 -5.47 -1.02 6.14
C LYS A 106 -4.59 -2.19 6.54
N GLY A 107 -3.35 -2.23 6.06
CA GLY A 107 -2.43 -3.35 6.23
C GLY A 107 -2.54 -4.39 5.12
N GLU A 108 -3.42 -4.19 4.15
CA GLU A 108 -3.66 -5.14 3.06
C GLU A 108 -4.26 -4.46 1.83
N TYR A 109 -4.11 -5.12 0.68
CA TYR A 109 -4.79 -4.84 -0.58
C TYR A 109 -5.12 -6.16 -1.27
N LYS A 110 -6.40 -6.45 -1.51
CA LYS A 110 -6.87 -7.65 -2.22
C LYS A 110 -7.70 -7.23 -3.44
N LYS A 111 -7.20 -7.51 -4.65
CA LYS A 111 -7.93 -7.24 -5.90
C LYS A 111 -7.31 -7.97 -7.09
N ASP A 112 -8.10 -8.16 -8.13
CA ASP A 112 -7.63 -8.51 -9.47
C ASP A 112 -6.76 -9.79 -9.50
N GLY A 113 -7.10 -10.77 -8.64
CA GLY A 113 -6.44 -12.08 -8.55
C GLY A 113 -5.17 -12.10 -7.70
N TRP A 114 -4.88 -11.05 -6.93
CA TRP A 114 -3.72 -11.05 -6.03
C TRP A 114 -4.03 -10.34 -4.70
N HIS A 115 -3.21 -10.63 -3.70
CA HIS A 115 -3.37 -10.16 -2.33
C HIS A 115 -2.01 -9.77 -1.77
N MET A 116 -1.89 -8.51 -1.34
CA MET A 116 -0.74 -7.98 -0.65
C MET A 116 -1.11 -7.70 0.81
N ARG A 117 -0.29 -8.13 1.77
CA ARG A 117 -0.56 -7.93 3.20
C ARG A 117 0.70 -7.70 4.01
N SER A 118 0.57 -6.93 5.08
CA SER A 118 1.59 -6.76 6.11
C SER A 118 1.66 -8.01 6.98
N GLN A 119 2.87 -8.44 7.34
CA GLN A 119 3.05 -9.49 8.37
C GLN A 119 2.91 -8.94 9.79
N HIS A 120 3.02 -7.63 9.95
CA HIS A 120 2.69 -6.98 11.22
C HIS A 120 1.20 -6.74 11.35
N THR A 121 0.67 -7.01 12.54
CA THR A 121 -0.69 -6.61 12.92
C THR A 121 -0.75 -5.10 13.16
N ARG A 122 -1.97 -4.57 13.18
CA ARG A 122 -2.20 -3.16 13.47
C ARG A 122 -1.60 -2.76 14.83
N GLU A 123 -1.81 -3.57 15.86
CA GLU A 123 -1.33 -3.31 17.21
C GLU A 123 0.19 -3.27 17.28
N GLN A 124 0.88 -4.14 16.52
CA GLN A 124 2.33 -4.14 16.42
C GLN A 124 2.83 -2.85 15.78
N CYS A 125 2.23 -2.40 14.68
CA CYS A 125 2.60 -1.15 14.04
C CYS A 125 2.29 0.08 14.92
N GLU A 126 1.17 0.08 15.65
CA GLU A 126 0.83 1.14 16.61
C GLU A 126 1.83 1.19 17.77
N TYR A 127 2.27 0.03 18.26
CA TYR A 127 3.32 -0.08 19.26
C TYR A 127 4.65 0.48 18.72
N MET A 128 5.05 0.10 17.51
CA MET A 128 6.27 0.60 16.85
C MET A 128 6.23 2.13 16.73
N ALA A 129 5.10 2.70 16.31
CA ALA A 129 4.89 4.14 16.22
C ALA A 129 5.07 4.85 17.57
N GLN A 130 4.56 4.27 18.66
CA GLN A 130 4.67 4.85 20.01
C GLN A 130 6.09 4.75 20.60
N ASN A 131 6.88 3.75 20.17
CA ASN A 131 8.22 3.49 20.69
C ASN A 131 9.35 4.08 19.84
N GLY A 132 9.02 4.95 18.88
CA GLY A 132 10.01 5.71 18.11
C GLY A 132 10.73 4.88 17.03
N TYR A 133 10.10 3.81 16.55
CA TYR A 133 10.61 3.11 15.37
C TYR A 133 10.59 4.03 14.15
N PRO A 134 11.56 3.88 13.23
CA PRO A 134 11.56 4.66 12.00
C PRO A 134 10.34 4.31 11.15
N VAL A 135 9.81 5.30 10.43
CA VAL A 135 8.87 5.04 9.34
C VAL A 135 9.65 4.44 8.19
N ILE A 136 9.23 3.27 7.74
CA ILE A 136 9.98 2.43 6.79
C ILE A 136 9.47 2.66 5.37
N ASN A 137 8.16 2.81 5.23
CA ASN A 137 7.50 3.09 3.97
C ASN A 137 7.07 4.56 3.95
N GLN A 138 8.01 5.49 3.78
CA GLN A 138 7.65 6.89 3.54
C GLN A 138 7.26 7.10 2.08
N VAL A 139 6.16 7.82 1.86
CA VAL A 139 5.91 8.46 0.58
C VAL A 139 6.78 9.71 0.55
N GLU A 140 7.91 9.68 -0.17
CA GLU A 140 8.62 10.92 -0.47
C GLU A 140 7.63 11.83 -1.22
N GLY A 141 7.32 12.98 -0.61
CA GLY A 141 6.32 13.91 -1.10
C GLY A 141 6.67 14.37 -2.52
N SER A 142 5.71 14.18 -3.43
CA SER A 142 5.66 14.84 -4.74
C SER A 142 5.36 16.33 -4.60
#